data_AF-A0AAD2HN94-F1
#
_entry.id   AF-A0AAD2HN94-F1
#
_cell.length_a   1.000
_cell.length_b   1.000
_cell.length_c   1.000
_cell.angle_alpha   90.00
_cell.angle_beta   90.00
_cell.angle_gamma   90.00
#
_symmetry.space_group_name_H-M   'P 1'
#
loop_
_entity.id
_entity.type
_entity.pdbx_description
1 polymer ?
#
loop_
_entity_poly.entity_id
_entity_poly.type
_entity_poly.pdbx_seq_one_letter_code
_entity_poly.pdbx_strand_id
1 'polypeptide(L)' 'MRYRSIWYFVRWKGYDSSHDQWVKHSDIFAEDAIAAFYRKHPNKPRIIAAAIFDSLPFQHPSATIRMLRRGAAIQGGG' A
#
# COMPACT_ATOMS: atom_id res chain seq x y z
N MET A 1 -17.08 13.30 -9.77
CA MET A 1 -15.78 13.96 -9.48
C MET A 1 -14.82 12.91 -8.92
N ARG A 2 -13.69 12.63 -9.59
CA ARG A 2 -12.70 11.62 -9.16
C ARG A 2 -11.70 12.25 -8.17
N TYR A 3 -11.92 12.08 -6.87
CA TYR A 3 -11.02 12.58 -5.81
C TYR A 3 -9.99 11.53 -5.33
N ARG A 4 -9.46 10.68 -6.22
CA ARG A 4 -8.55 9.58 -5.85
C ARG A 4 -7.15 9.78 -6.43
N SER A 5 -6.52 10.90 -6.10
CA SER A 5 -5.15 11.19 -6.52
C SER A 5 -4.20 11.15 -5.33
N ILE A 6 -3.08 10.45 -5.46
CA ILE A 6 -2.00 10.47 -4.47
C ILE A 6 -1.11 11.69 -4.73
N TRP A 7 -0.73 12.35 -3.65
CA TRP A 7 0.20 13.47 -3.63
C TRP A 7 1.35 13.16 -2.67
N TYR A 8 2.54 13.61 -3.02
CA TYR A 8 3.75 13.48 -2.24
C TYR A 8 4.24 14.86 -1.81
N PHE A 9 4.71 14.97 -0.58
CA PHE A 9 5.40 16.17 -0.10
C PHE A 9 6.90 15.98 -0.33
N VAL A 10 7.45 16.71 -1.29
CA VAL A 10 8.80 16.47 -1.83
C VAL A 10 9.77 17.52 -1.31
N ARG A 11 10.91 17.05 -0.78
CA ARG A 11 12.11 17.87 -0.50
C ARG A 11 13.06 17.80 -1.69
N TRP A 12 13.39 18.96 -2.25
CA TRP A 12 14.29 19.05 -3.40
C TRP A 12 15.76 19.08 -2.99
N LYS A 13 16.60 18.38 -3.74
CA LYS A 13 18.05 18.39 -3.52
C LYS A 13 18.61 19.78 -3.83
N GLY A 14 19.35 20.35 -2.89
CA GLY A 14 19.96 21.68 -3.05
C GLY A 14 19.03 22.85 -2.74
N TYR A 15 17.82 22.59 -2.24
CA TYR A 15 16.90 23.61 -1.77
C TYR A 15 16.57 23.43 -0.29
N ASP A 16 16.30 24.55 0.37
CA ASP A 16 15.82 24.57 1.74
C ASP A 16 14.37 24.08 1.85
N SER A 17 13.94 23.81 3.08
CA SER A 17 12.57 23.38 3.41
C SER A 17 11.48 24.31 2.95
N SER A 18 11.81 25.58 2.68
CA SER A 18 10.89 26.56 2.13
C SER A 18 10.41 26.22 0.72
N HIS A 19 11.15 25.38 -0.01
CA HIS A 19 10.82 24.98 -1.38
C HIS A 19 10.09 23.64 -1.42
N ASP A 20 9.73 23.06 -0.27
CA ASP A 20 9.00 21.80 -0.23
C ASP A 20 7.60 21.99 -0.81
N GLN A 21 7.22 21.08 -1.71
CA GLN A 21 5.98 21.20 -2.46
C GLN A 21 5.21 19.89 -2.49
N TRP A 22 3.89 20.03 -2.56
CA TRP A 22 2.99 18.93 -2.85
C TRP A 22 2.97 18.65 -4.36
N VAL A 23 3.51 17.50 -4.74
CA VAL A 23 3.60 17.06 -6.13
C VAL A 23 2.67 15.88 -6.34
N LYS A 24 1.93 15.86 -7.46
CA LYS A 24 1.05 14.74 -7.80
C LYS A 24 1.88 13.51 -8.15
N HIS A 25 1.31 12.33 -7.91
CA HIS A 25 1.93 11.07 -8.34
C HIS A 25 2.23 11.01 -9.85
N SER A 26 1.40 11.64 -10.69
CA SER A 26 1.62 11.69 -12.15
C SER A 26 2.85 12.50 -12.57
N ASP A 27 3.29 13.43 -11.72
CA ASP A 27 4.28 14.44 -12.06
C ASP A 27 5.65 14.13 -11.42
N ILE A 28 5.75 13.03 -10.67
CA ILE A 28 6.96 12.59 -9.99
C ILE A 28 7.58 11.39 -10.71
N PHE A 29 8.74 11.61 -11.33
CA PHE A 29 9.47 10.59 -12.10
C PHE A 29 10.63 9.98 -11.30
N ALA A 30 10.44 9.80 -9.99
CA ALA A 30 11.47 9.34 -9.05
C ALA A 30 11.08 8.00 -8.38
N GLU A 31 11.02 6.93 -9.17
CA GLU A 31 10.57 5.61 -8.73
C GLU A 31 11.39 5.06 -7.55
N ASP A 32 12.71 5.24 -7.58
CA ASP A 32 13.61 4.78 -6.51
C ASP A 32 13.33 5.46 -5.17
N ALA A 33 13.09 6.78 -5.20
CA ALA A 33 12.78 7.54 -3.99
C ALA A 33 11.43 7.12 -3.39
N ILE A 34 10.45 6.85 -4.25
CA ILE A 34 9.13 6.36 -3.87
C ILE A 34 9.24 4.94 -3.29
N ALA A 35 10.01 4.05 -3.91
CA ALA A 35 10.27 2.70 -3.41
C ALA A 35 10.95 2.74 -2.04
N ALA A 36 11.96 3.60 -1.87
CA ALA A 36 12.64 3.81 -0.59
C ALA A 36 11.68 4.35 0.50
N PHE A 37 10.76 5.25 0.13
CA PHE A 37 9.72 5.76 1.03
C PHE A 37 8.78 4.64 1.51
N TYR A 38 8.23 3.83 0.60
CA TYR A 38 7.33 2.73 0.98
C TYR A 38 8.03 1.59 1.72
N ARG A 39 9.33 1.36 1.47
CA ARG A 39 10.12 0.40 2.26
C ARG A 39 10.24 0.82 3.72
N LYS A 40 10.35 2.12 4.00
CA LYS A 40 10.35 2.67 5.36
C LYS A 40 8.95 2.78 5.96
N HIS A 41 7.93 2.95 5.12
CA HIS A 41 6.56 3.19 5.54
C HIS A 41 5.56 2.28 4.80
N PRO A 42 5.53 0.97 5.12
CA PRO A 42 4.71 -0.01 4.41
C PRO A 42 3.20 0.25 4.53
N ASN A 43 2.77 0.94 5.59
CA ASN A 43 1.35 1.21 5.87
C ASN A 43 0.82 2.48 5.20
N LYS A 44 1.64 3.19 4.39
CA LYS A 44 1.18 4.40 3.71
C LYS A 44 0.32 4.04 2.49
N PRO A 45 -0.69 4.86 2.15
CA PRO A 45 -1.53 4.64 0.98
C PRO A 45 -0.67 4.54 -0.29
N ARG A 46 -0.94 3.53 -1.12
CA ARG A 46 -0.27 3.33 -2.41
C ARG A 46 -1.30 2.94 -3.46
N ILE A 47 -1.04 3.29 -4.71
CA ILE A 47 -1.80 2.75 -5.84
C ILE A 47 -1.33 1.31 -6.04
N ILE A 48 -2.29 0.38 -6.11
CA ILE A 48 -2.03 -1.01 -6.45
C ILE A 48 -2.71 -1.33 -7.78
N ALA A 49 -2.13 -2.27 -8.52
CA ALA A 49 -2.77 -2.81 -9.71
C ALA A 49 -4.13 -3.44 -9.33
N ALA A 50 -5.11 -3.33 -10.22
CA ALA A 50 -6.44 -3.92 -10.01
C ALA A 50 -6.33 -5.43 -9.70
N ALA A 51 -5.48 -6.16 -10.42
CA ALA A 51 -5.24 -7.58 -10.16
C ALA A 51 -4.75 -7.87 -8.73
N ILE A 52 -3.92 -6.99 -8.15
CA ILE A 52 -3.50 -7.14 -6.75
C ILE A 52 -4.68 -6.90 -5.83
N PHE A 53 -5.47 -5.84 -6.07
CA PHE A 53 -6.66 -5.55 -5.28
C PHE A 53 -7.65 -6.73 -5.29
N ASP A 54 -7.92 -7.31 -6.45
CA ASP A 54 -8.84 -8.44 -6.64
C ASP A 54 -8.37 -9.71 -5.91
N SER A 55 -7.04 -9.89 -5.77
CA SER A 55 -6.45 -11.02 -5.05
C SER A 55 -6.50 -10.89 -3.52
N LEU A 56 -6.91 -9.73 -2.97
CA LEU A 56 -6.90 -9.51 -1.53
C LEU A 56 -8.01 -10.34 -0.84
N PRO A 57 -7.72 -10.95 0.32
CA PRO A 57 -8.62 -11.91 0.98
C PRO A 57 -9.98 -11.33 1.39
N PHE A 58 -10.06 -10.00 1.56
CA PHE A 58 -11.32 -9.31 1.87
C PHE A 58 -12.21 -9.04 0.65
N GLN A 59 -11.69 -9.14 -0.58
CA GLN A 59 -12.50 -9.01 -1.81
C GLN A 59 -13.27 -10.31 -2.11
N HIS A 60 -12.79 -11.46 -1.64
CA HIS A 60 -13.46 -12.74 -1.83
C HIS A 60 -13.86 -13.35 -0.48
N PRO A 61 -15.07 -13.06 0.06
CA PRO A 61 -15.48 -13.51 1.39
C PRO A 61 -15.50 -15.04 1.55
N SER A 62 -15.48 -15.82 0.45
CA SER A 62 -15.40 -17.28 0.53
C SER A 62 -13.99 -17.85 0.74
N ALA A 63 -12.91 -17.09 0.46
CA ALA A 63 -11.54 -17.57 0.60
C ALA A 63 -10.99 -17.45 2.04
N THR A 64 -11.54 -16.52 2.83
CA THR A 64 -11.07 -16.25 4.20
C THR A 64 -11.46 -17.36 5.20
N ILE A 65 -12.57 -18.09 4.97
CA ILE A 65 -13.05 -19.11 5.91
C ILE A 65 -12.17 -20.39 5.90
N ARG A 66 -11.42 -20.66 4.82
CA ARG A 66 -10.63 -21.92 4.71
C ARG A 66 -9.25 -21.87 5.36
N MET A 67 -8.61 -20.71 5.51
CA MET A 67 -7.25 -20.64 6.09
C MET A 67 -7.24 -20.55 7.63
N LEU A 68 -8.29 -20.01 8.26
CA LEU A 68 -8.36 -19.86 9.72
C LEU A 68 -8.90 -21.11 10.46
N ARG A 69 -9.45 -22.12 9.75
CA ARG A 69 -9.98 -23.34 10.37
C ARG A 69 -9.02 -24.54 10.40
N ARG A 70 -7.85 -24.47 9.75
CA ARG A 70 -6.91 -25.61 9.67
C ARG A 70 -5.88 -25.70 10.81
N GLY A 71 -5.97 -24.84 11.83
CA GLY A 71 -5.06 -24.81 12.97
C GLY A 71 -5.65 -25.24 14.32
N ALA A 72 -6.94 -25.56 14.39
CA ALA A 72 -7.62 -25.91 15.64
C ALA A 72 -8.23 -27.32 15.55
N ALA A 73 -7.37 -28.33 15.54
CA ALA A 73 -7.74 -29.71 15.85
C ALA A 73 -6.58 -30.34 16.63
N ILE A 74 -6.41 -29.85 17.86
CA ILE A 74 -5.64 -30.52 18.91
C ILE A 74 -6.54 -31.60 19.52
N GLN A 75 -5.95 -32.77 19.63
CA GLN A 75 -6.42 -34.06 20.11
C GLN A 75 -7.25 -34.00 21.40
N GLY A 76 -8.37 -34.72 21.43
CA GLY A 76 -9.13 -34.93 22.66
C GLY A 76 -10.26 -35.96 22.51
N GLY A 77 -10.05 -37.15 23.10
CA GLY A 77 -11.10 -37.91 23.77
C GLY A 77 -11.79 -39.03 22.98
N GLY A 78 -11.59 -40.27 23.44
CA GLY A 78 -12.34 -41.48 23.06
C GLY A 78 -11.53 -42.74 23.31
#